data_AF-A0A9W7G5E7-F1
#
_entry.id   AF-A0A9W7G5E7-F1
#
_cell.length_a   1.000
_cell.length_b   1.000
_cell.length_c   1.000
_cell.angle_alpha   90.00
_cell.angle_beta   90.00
_cell.angle_gamma   90.00
#
_symmetry.space_group_name_H-M   'P 1'
#
loop_
_entity.id
_entity.type
_entity.pdbx_description
1 polymer ?
#
loop_
_entity_poly.entity_id
_entity_poly.type
_entity_poly.pdbx_seq_one_letter_code
_entity_poly.pdbx_strand_id
1 'polypeptide(L)'
;MQIGSVPRSSKRRRVKRRDLYIRLAFSIVIFVASSVYFFDTFQRFYSDSSVPNRVHDTDSTIGLAGYLGNRATRERPKGGGLGQGLKIPTSGDLDLDLDLDLDLDRDRDRDRDRDRDFKRGHDSEHSISETVRFLESFLAKLHVWQHNNHGLNDIGIWDGYHNLVKSIVLPWDRSYLKEMKTRKRRHDGSIFLSVASYRDENCLPTLKEAYKNSGDPHLLNVGLVQQNCMENCKSGVLEGGKITDIEADEDCYDKFCESEWGEACRDGRVRVVKVNETESLGPYFARWVGSKLWDGEDWYMQIDSHMLFAHNWDKKSVEMLKSAPSEKPVITTYPPPHTSALPTKIGTRICDPLIAGSDIESQIVRLQAGIKYDKTHHHIPRFAPFVAAGYFVAHTTFLTDVPFDPFLPWIFMGEEISLSARLWTSGYDIFSPPVDVISHIYVRRHKPKFWETFNRLWGGAGGGHNGIQLRVIDRIKSSLGYPETSPDMVHPKTILDYLDEYGMGNERPVETYLDMAGIDVREKFTYRQMDDWCHKGLVPPQYGERREELQNLYGP
;
A
#
# COMPACT_ATOMS: atom_id res chain seq x y z
N MET A 1 51.71 36.86 -56.37
CA MET A 1 51.30 36.71 -57.78
C MET A 1 49.79 36.93 -57.84
N GLN A 2 49.33 37.71 -58.84
CA GLN A 2 48.01 38.36 -59.06
C GLN A 2 46.74 37.65 -58.50
N ILE A 3 45.85 38.33 -57.76
CA ILE A 3 44.70 39.22 -58.14
C ILE A 3 43.48 38.48 -58.75
N GLY A 4 42.29 38.69 -58.14
CA GLY A 4 40.95 38.49 -58.72
C GLY A 4 39.87 38.18 -57.68
N SER A 5 39.39 39.13 -56.87
CA SER A 5 38.18 39.98 -57.05
C SER A 5 36.83 39.42 -56.51
N VAL A 6 36.27 40.22 -55.60
CA VAL A 6 35.05 40.19 -54.73
C VAL A 6 33.73 40.37 -55.57
N PRO A 7 32.49 39.94 -55.17
CA PRO A 7 31.70 40.68 -54.17
C PRO A 7 30.67 39.98 -53.23
N ARG A 8 30.41 40.71 -52.14
CA ARG A 8 29.43 40.55 -51.04
C ARG A 8 27.96 40.45 -51.51
N SER A 9 27.11 39.72 -50.76
CA SER A 9 25.81 40.24 -50.32
C SER A 9 25.24 39.52 -49.08
N SER A 10 24.62 40.30 -48.20
CA SER A 10 23.95 39.92 -46.95
C SER A 10 22.52 39.42 -47.16
N LYS A 11 22.01 38.48 -46.33
CA LYS A 11 20.57 38.37 -45.99
C LYS A 11 20.32 37.55 -44.71
N ARG A 12 19.90 38.24 -43.63
CA ARG A 12 19.23 37.68 -42.45
C ARG A 12 17.82 37.21 -42.83
N ARG A 13 17.40 35.99 -42.44
CA ARG A 13 16.02 35.49 -42.59
C ARG A 13 15.29 35.50 -41.24
N ARG A 14 14.18 36.25 -41.17
CA ARG A 14 13.13 36.18 -40.14
C ARG A 14 12.30 34.91 -40.34
N VAL A 15 12.19 34.06 -39.33
CA VAL A 15 11.20 32.95 -39.28
C VAL A 15 9.90 33.49 -38.67
N LYS A 16 8.77 33.21 -39.33
CA LYS A 16 7.44 33.75 -39.04
C LYS A 16 6.77 32.97 -37.88
N ARG A 17 6.20 33.70 -36.91
CA ARG A 17 5.44 33.24 -35.72
C ARG A 17 4.18 32.36 -35.97
N ARG A 18 3.96 31.88 -37.20
CA ARG A 18 2.72 31.16 -37.57
C ARG A 18 2.84 29.63 -37.45
N ASP A 19 4.05 29.08 -37.53
CA ASP A 19 4.28 27.62 -37.42
C ASP A 19 4.29 27.10 -35.97
N LEU A 20 4.51 27.98 -34.99
CA LEU A 20 4.56 27.60 -33.58
C LEU A 20 3.15 27.33 -32.99
N TYR A 21 2.14 28.06 -33.46
CA TYR A 21 0.75 27.91 -32.98
C TYR A 21 0.07 26.64 -33.52
N ILE A 22 0.42 26.19 -34.72
CA ILE A 22 -0.14 24.96 -35.31
C ILE A 22 0.45 23.72 -34.62
N ARG A 23 1.74 23.76 -34.24
CA ARG A 23 2.37 22.68 -33.45
C ARG A 23 1.82 22.60 -32.03
N LEU A 24 1.57 23.74 -31.38
CA LEU A 24 1.00 23.75 -30.03
C LEU A 24 -0.46 23.26 -29.99
N ALA A 25 -1.27 23.61 -31.00
CA ALA A 25 -2.66 23.16 -31.08
C ALA A 25 -2.78 21.65 -31.38
N PHE A 26 -1.88 21.09 -32.20
CA PHE A 26 -1.82 19.63 -32.43
C PHE A 26 -1.38 18.86 -31.18
N SER A 27 -0.41 19.38 -30.40
CA SER A 27 -0.01 18.77 -29.14
C SER A 27 -1.13 18.75 -28.08
N ILE A 28 -1.96 19.80 -28.01
CA ILE A 28 -3.08 19.87 -27.05
C ILE A 28 -4.22 18.92 -27.43
N VAL A 29 -4.53 18.78 -28.73
CA VAL A 29 -5.56 17.83 -29.19
C VAL A 29 -5.12 16.38 -29.01
N ILE A 30 -3.83 16.08 -29.21
CA ILE A 30 -3.26 14.76 -28.88
C ILE A 30 -3.32 14.52 -27.37
N PHE A 31 -2.99 15.50 -26.54
CA PHE A 31 -3.02 15.36 -25.07
C PHE A 31 -4.43 15.09 -24.53
N VAL A 32 -5.45 15.77 -25.06
CA VAL A 32 -6.87 15.56 -24.66
C VAL A 32 -7.40 14.21 -25.19
N ALA A 33 -7.06 13.80 -26.41
CA ALA A 33 -7.45 12.51 -26.95
C ALA A 33 -6.77 11.33 -26.22
N SER A 34 -5.50 11.49 -25.84
CA SER A 34 -4.78 10.52 -25.00
C SER A 34 -5.38 10.41 -23.61
N SER A 35 -5.84 11.52 -23.01
CA SER A 35 -6.45 11.52 -21.66
C SER A 35 -7.80 10.79 -21.60
N VAL A 36 -8.62 10.90 -22.65
CA VAL A 36 -9.93 10.21 -22.74
C VAL A 36 -9.76 8.73 -23.06
N TYR A 37 -8.78 8.35 -23.90
CA TYR A 37 -8.44 6.94 -24.16
C TYR A 37 -7.77 6.26 -22.95
N PHE A 38 -7.05 7.03 -22.13
CA PHE A 38 -6.38 6.55 -20.91
C PHE A 38 -7.38 6.20 -19.81
N PHE A 39 -8.48 6.95 -19.67
CA PHE A 39 -9.54 6.66 -18.69
C PHE A 39 -10.31 5.37 -19.01
N ASP A 40 -10.59 5.09 -20.30
CA ASP A 40 -11.30 3.87 -20.72
C ASP A 40 -10.41 2.60 -20.65
N THR A 41 -9.10 2.76 -20.87
CA THR A 41 -8.13 1.65 -20.78
C THR A 41 -7.82 1.28 -19.32
N PHE A 42 -7.78 2.26 -18.40
CA PHE A 42 -7.54 2.03 -16.98
C PHE A 42 -8.70 1.29 -16.28
N GLN A 43 -9.95 1.51 -16.73
CA GLN A 43 -11.09 0.72 -16.24
C GLN A 43 -11.17 -0.69 -16.84
N ARG A 44 -10.71 -0.91 -18.08
CA ARG A 44 -10.70 -2.24 -18.72
C ARG A 44 -9.66 -3.18 -18.13
N PHE A 45 -8.49 -2.68 -17.72
CA PHE A 45 -7.43 -3.52 -17.15
C PHE A 45 -7.78 -4.14 -15.79
N TYR A 46 -8.72 -3.54 -15.04
CA TYR A 46 -9.25 -4.12 -13.79
C TYR A 46 -10.48 -5.02 -14.00
N SER A 47 -10.98 -5.16 -15.23
CA SER A 47 -12.15 -5.99 -15.54
C SER A 47 -11.85 -7.28 -16.28
N ASP A 48 -10.66 -7.42 -16.89
CA ASP A 48 -10.33 -8.60 -17.68
C ASP A 48 -9.39 -9.54 -16.93
N SER A 49 -9.98 -10.25 -15.96
CA SER A 49 -9.45 -11.50 -15.41
C SER A 49 -10.41 -12.65 -15.72
N SER A 50 -11.03 -12.63 -16.90
CA SER A 50 -11.81 -13.75 -17.42
C SER A 50 -11.02 -14.52 -18.48
N VAL A 51 -10.79 -15.80 -18.19
CA VAL A 51 -10.27 -16.81 -19.11
C VAL A 51 -11.16 -16.86 -20.37
N PRO A 52 -10.63 -16.79 -21.60
CA PRO A 52 -11.47 -16.94 -22.79
C PRO A 52 -11.72 -18.43 -23.07
N ASN A 53 -12.94 -18.89 -22.82
CA ASN A 53 -13.43 -20.16 -23.36
C ASN A 53 -13.71 -19.99 -24.86
N ARG A 54 -13.02 -20.77 -25.70
CA ARG A 54 -13.39 -20.98 -27.10
C ARG A 54 -14.67 -21.82 -27.17
N VAL A 55 -15.71 -21.29 -27.79
CA VAL A 55 -16.75 -22.09 -28.45
C VAL A 55 -17.07 -21.43 -29.80
N HIS A 56 -17.14 -22.29 -30.82
CA HIS A 56 -17.48 -21.98 -32.21
C HIS A 56 -18.97 -21.63 -32.40
N ASP A 57 -19.21 -20.90 -33.49
CA ASP A 57 -20.39 -20.92 -34.38
C ASP A 57 -21.44 -19.79 -34.40
N THR A 58 -21.42 -19.12 -35.57
CA THR A 58 -22.52 -18.77 -36.51
C THR A 58 -23.36 -17.48 -36.36
N ASP A 59 -23.28 -16.68 -37.44
CA ASP A 59 -24.26 -15.82 -38.12
C ASP A 59 -25.24 -14.95 -37.31
N SER A 60 -25.19 -13.62 -37.53
CA SER A 60 -26.17 -12.89 -38.39
C SER A 60 -26.06 -11.35 -38.28
N THR A 61 -25.77 -10.74 -39.44
CA THR A 61 -26.35 -9.56 -40.11
C THR A 61 -27.09 -8.41 -39.38
N ILE A 62 -26.91 -7.20 -39.96
CA ILE A 62 -27.76 -5.95 -39.93
C ILE A 62 -27.32 -4.91 -38.87
N GLY A 63 -27.16 -3.61 -39.13
CA GLY A 63 -27.36 -2.76 -40.31
C GLY A 63 -27.10 -1.28 -39.93
N LEU A 64 -26.53 -0.51 -40.86
CA LEU A 64 -26.36 0.95 -40.76
C LEU A 64 -27.69 1.68 -41.01
N ALA A 65 -28.01 2.70 -40.20
CA ALA A 65 -28.71 3.92 -40.67
C ALA A 65 -28.72 5.06 -39.61
N GLY A 66 -28.27 6.25 -40.04
CA GLY A 66 -28.89 7.56 -39.78
C GLY A 66 -28.72 8.21 -38.40
N TYR A 67 -28.14 9.42 -38.33
CA TYR A 67 -28.86 10.67 -38.65
C TYR A 67 -27.99 11.93 -38.53
N LEU A 68 -28.41 12.94 -39.29
CA LEU A 68 -27.83 14.25 -39.53
C LEU A 68 -27.92 15.23 -38.33
N GLY A 69 -26.87 16.03 -38.17
CA GLY A 69 -26.94 17.50 -38.26
C GLY A 69 -27.57 18.31 -37.12
N ASN A 70 -26.77 19.17 -36.48
CA ASN A 70 -27.08 20.60 -36.45
C ASN A 70 -25.88 21.46 -35.98
N ARG A 71 -25.69 22.56 -36.72
CA ARG A 71 -24.76 23.66 -36.45
C ARG A 71 -25.54 24.77 -35.76
N ALA A 72 -24.99 25.37 -34.70
CA ALA A 72 -25.33 26.73 -34.32
C ALA A 72 -24.12 27.44 -33.68
N THR A 73 -24.00 28.70 -34.07
CA THR A 73 -22.96 29.69 -33.89
C THR A 73 -22.79 30.18 -32.46
N ARG A 74 -21.57 30.56 -32.04
CA ARG A 74 -21.37 31.55 -30.95
C ARG A 74 -20.18 32.47 -31.20
N GLU A 75 -20.44 33.73 -30.89
CA GLU A 75 -19.68 34.94 -31.19
C GLU A 75 -18.49 35.16 -30.24
N ARG A 76 -17.54 35.99 -30.69
CA ARG A 76 -16.46 36.57 -29.88
C ARG A 76 -16.94 37.87 -29.21
N PRO A 77 -16.27 38.26 -28.11
CA PRO A 77 -15.92 39.66 -27.90
C PRO A 77 -14.41 39.90 -27.84
N LYS A 78 -14.00 41.10 -28.25
CA LYS A 78 -12.64 41.66 -28.17
C LYS A 78 -12.56 42.64 -26.99
N GLY A 79 -11.41 42.64 -26.31
CA GLY A 79 -10.61 43.85 -26.06
C GLY A 79 -10.77 44.59 -24.73
N GLY A 80 -9.64 44.77 -24.02
CA GLY A 80 -9.46 45.75 -22.93
C GLY A 80 -8.13 45.51 -22.21
N GLY A 81 -7.24 46.50 -22.13
CA GLY A 81 -5.83 46.35 -21.74
C GLY A 81 -5.42 47.08 -20.45
N LEU A 82 -4.09 47.22 -20.28
CA LEU A 82 -3.32 47.89 -19.21
C LEU A 82 -3.29 47.08 -17.89
N GLY A 83 -2.16 46.73 -17.26
CA GLY A 83 -0.82 47.29 -17.26
C GLY A 83 -0.54 47.93 -15.89
N GLN A 84 0.02 47.19 -14.94
CA GLN A 84 0.79 47.72 -13.80
C GLN A 84 1.59 46.61 -13.12
N GLY A 85 2.87 46.88 -12.87
CA GLY A 85 3.82 45.94 -12.29
C GLY A 85 3.73 45.91 -10.76
N LEU A 86 4.02 44.73 -10.20
CA LEU A 86 4.36 44.58 -8.78
C LEU A 86 5.78 44.04 -8.66
N LYS A 87 6.56 44.73 -7.83
CA LYS A 87 7.91 44.37 -7.39
C LYS A 87 7.84 43.20 -6.41
N ILE A 88 8.78 42.28 -6.56
CA ILE A 88 9.10 41.21 -5.61
C ILE A 88 10.09 41.78 -4.59
N PRO A 89 9.89 41.62 -3.27
CA PRO A 89 10.96 41.67 -2.30
C PRO A 89 11.41 40.26 -1.93
N THR A 90 12.73 40.10 -1.93
CA THR A 90 13.54 38.97 -1.48
C THR A 90 13.68 38.96 0.05
N SER A 91 13.74 37.74 0.62
CA SER A 91 14.47 37.30 1.83
C SER A 91 14.48 38.21 3.06
N GLY A 92 13.82 37.76 4.13
CA GLY A 92 14.06 38.18 5.50
C GLY A 92 13.69 37.04 6.44
N ASP A 93 14.64 36.63 7.27
CA ASP A 93 14.55 35.60 8.29
C ASP A 93 13.35 35.81 9.22
N LEU A 94 12.61 34.75 9.51
CA LEU A 94 11.57 34.72 10.54
C LEU A 94 11.90 33.57 11.51
N ASP A 95 12.61 33.93 12.58
CA ASP A 95 12.60 33.19 13.83
C ASP A 95 11.17 33.19 14.37
N LEU A 96 10.57 32.00 14.52
CA LEU A 96 9.28 31.81 15.17
C LEU A 96 9.51 31.11 16.51
N ASP A 97 9.71 31.91 17.56
CA ASP A 97 9.43 31.51 18.93
C ASP A 97 7.90 31.36 19.08
N LEU A 98 7.44 30.12 19.21
CA LEU A 98 6.04 29.79 19.51
C LEU A 98 5.89 29.57 21.02
N ASP A 99 5.66 30.65 21.76
CA ASP A 99 5.02 30.59 23.07
C ASP A 99 3.50 30.48 22.85
N LEU A 100 2.97 29.27 23.04
CA LEU A 100 1.53 29.00 23.07
C LEU A 100 1.07 28.86 24.52
N ASP A 101 0.66 29.98 25.12
CA ASP A 101 -0.21 29.97 26.30
C ASP A 101 -1.63 29.59 25.87
N LEU A 102 -2.03 28.35 26.15
CA LEU A 102 -3.43 27.90 26.07
C LEU A 102 -4.02 27.85 27.48
N ASP A 103 -5.12 28.58 27.66
CA ASP A 103 -5.97 28.59 28.85
C ASP A 103 -6.53 27.19 29.17
N LEU A 104 -5.76 26.41 29.94
CA LEU A 104 -6.16 25.15 30.57
C LEU A 104 -6.56 25.42 32.03
N ASP A 105 -7.75 25.98 32.24
CA ASP A 105 -8.26 26.29 33.59
C ASP A 105 -9.65 25.70 33.90
N ARG A 106 -9.93 24.48 33.41
CA ARG A 106 -11.10 23.70 33.86
C ARG A 106 -10.88 22.24 34.27
N ASP A 107 -9.65 21.73 34.34
CA ASP A 107 -9.39 20.33 34.71
C ASP A 107 -8.39 20.10 35.88
N ARG A 108 -8.02 21.15 36.64
CA ARG A 108 -6.98 21.05 37.67
C ARG A 108 -7.33 20.23 38.93
N ASP A 109 -8.59 19.86 39.12
CA ASP A 109 -9.03 19.15 40.34
C ASP A 109 -9.14 17.62 40.19
N ARG A 110 -8.95 17.06 38.98
CA ARG A 110 -8.94 15.59 38.77
C ARG A 110 -7.55 14.96 38.71
N ASP A 111 -6.49 15.74 38.50
CA ASP A 111 -5.13 15.23 38.33
C ASP A 111 -4.38 15.00 39.65
N ARG A 112 -4.75 15.68 40.74
CA ARG A 112 -4.02 15.56 42.02
C ARG A 112 -4.13 14.19 42.70
N ASP A 113 -5.18 13.42 42.39
CA ASP A 113 -5.35 12.06 42.94
C ASP A 113 -4.70 10.97 42.09
N ARG A 114 -4.27 11.25 40.85
CA ARG A 114 -3.56 10.28 39.99
C ARG A 114 -2.05 10.28 40.15
N ASP A 115 -1.46 11.43 40.49
CA ASP A 115 -0.01 11.56 40.68
C ASP A 115 0.54 10.83 41.91
N ARG A 116 -0.32 10.35 42.82
CA ARG A 116 0.10 9.57 43.99
C ARG A 116 0.35 8.09 43.71
N ASP A 117 -0.17 7.54 42.61
CA ASP A 117 0.09 6.15 42.21
C ASP A 117 1.34 6.00 41.33
N PHE A 118 1.94 7.11 40.87
CA PHE A 118 3.15 7.10 40.04
C PHE A 118 4.44 6.71 40.79
N LYS A 119 4.36 6.44 42.10
CA LYS A 119 5.51 6.11 42.97
C LYS A 119 5.37 4.78 43.72
N ARG A 120 4.80 3.76 43.08
CA ARG A 120 4.98 2.37 43.50
C ARG A 120 5.49 1.54 42.35
N GLY A 121 6.70 0.99 42.52
CA GLY A 121 7.32 0.09 41.57
C GLY A 121 6.41 -1.10 41.27
N HIS A 122 6.13 -1.27 39.99
CA HIS A 122 5.61 -2.49 39.41
C HIS A 122 6.24 -2.60 38.02
N ASP A 123 6.70 -3.80 37.67
CA ASP A 123 7.05 -4.19 36.31
C ASP A 123 5.80 -4.01 35.42
N SER A 124 5.53 -2.80 34.93
CA SER A 124 4.34 -2.53 34.13
C SER A 124 4.60 -2.93 32.68
N GLU A 125 4.15 -4.14 32.34
CA GLU A 125 3.99 -4.59 30.96
C GLU A 125 3.13 -3.57 30.18
N HIS A 126 3.66 -3.02 29.08
CA HIS A 126 2.96 -2.01 28.26
C HIS A 126 1.65 -2.57 27.73
N SER A 127 0.53 -1.97 28.13
CA SER A 127 -0.81 -2.47 27.82
C SER A 127 -1.27 -2.06 26.42
N ILE A 128 -2.11 -2.88 25.78
CA ILE A 128 -2.74 -2.53 24.49
C ILE A 128 -3.51 -1.22 24.57
N SER A 129 -4.14 -0.90 25.70
CA SER A 129 -4.84 0.38 25.87
C SER A 129 -3.89 1.57 25.83
N GLU A 130 -2.65 1.44 26.32
CA GLU A 130 -1.63 2.50 26.20
C GLU A 130 -1.17 2.63 24.76
N THR A 131 -0.98 1.52 24.04
CA THR A 131 -0.67 1.53 22.61
C THR A 131 -1.75 2.27 21.80
N VAL A 132 -3.03 1.93 22.01
CA VAL A 132 -4.14 2.58 21.30
C VAL A 132 -4.18 4.07 21.62
N ARG A 133 -4.06 4.47 22.89
CA ARG A 133 -4.03 5.88 23.28
C ARG A 133 -2.87 6.65 22.64
N PHE A 134 -1.70 6.02 22.53
CA PHE A 134 -0.55 6.62 21.86
C PHE A 134 -0.84 6.85 20.37
N LEU A 135 -1.36 5.84 19.67
CA LEU A 135 -1.68 5.90 18.25
C LEU A 135 -2.75 6.96 17.97
N GLU A 136 -3.82 7.01 18.77
CA GLU A 136 -4.87 8.03 18.69
C GLU A 136 -4.32 9.43 18.94
N SER A 137 -3.41 9.60 19.91
CA SER A 137 -2.76 10.88 20.18
C SER A 137 -1.89 11.34 19.01
N PHE A 138 -1.15 10.43 18.38
CA PHE A 138 -0.37 10.73 17.17
C PHE A 138 -1.29 11.14 16.01
N LEU A 139 -2.37 10.39 15.76
CA LEU A 139 -3.34 10.70 14.70
C LEU A 139 -4.01 12.06 14.92
N ALA A 140 -4.37 12.40 16.16
CA ALA A 140 -4.90 13.73 16.48
C ALA A 140 -3.89 14.85 16.21
N LYS A 141 -2.61 14.65 16.52
CA LYS A 141 -1.54 15.63 16.21
C LYS A 141 -1.32 15.75 14.71
N LEU A 142 -1.35 14.63 13.98
CA LEU A 142 -1.30 14.61 12.53
C LEU A 142 -2.47 15.41 11.96
N HIS A 143 -3.69 15.16 12.42
CA HIS A 143 -4.89 15.89 12.00
C HIS A 143 -4.74 17.41 12.15
N VAL A 144 -4.36 17.87 13.36
CA VAL A 144 -4.13 19.30 13.63
C VAL A 144 -3.05 19.87 12.71
N TRP A 145 -1.96 19.13 12.49
CA TRP A 145 -0.91 19.55 11.57
C TRP A 145 -1.42 19.67 10.13
N GLN A 146 -2.17 18.68 9.62
CA GLN A 146 -2.72 18.70 8.26
C GLN A 146 -3.70 19.88 8.08
N HIS A 147 -4.54 20.15 9.08
CA HIS A 147 -5.47 21.28 9.08
C HIS A 147 -4.76 22.64 9.07
N ASN A 148 -3.63 22.77 9.77
CA ASN A 148 -2.92 24.04 9.85
C ASN A 148 -1.98 24.30 8.65
N ASN A 149 -1.72 23.29 7.81
CA ASN A 149 -0.67 23.34 6.79
C ASN A 149 -1.22 23.15 5.36
N HIS A 150 -2.31 23.83 5.02
CA HIS A 150 -2.86 23.78 3.67
C HIS A 150 -1.92 24.37 2.61
N GLY A 151 -1.92 23.77 1.41
CA GLY A 151 -1.22 24.33 0.24
C GLY A 151 0.28 24.03 0.16
N LEU A 152 0.81 23.16 1.03
CA LEU A 152 2.18 22.67 0.90
C LEU A 152 2.35 21.84 -0.38
N ASN A 153 3.56 21.89 -0.95
CA ASN A 153 3.96 20.96 -2.00
C ASN A 153 4.35 19.60 -1.40
N ASP A 154 4.63 18.63 -2.26
CA ASP A 154 5.04 17.28 -1.86
C ASP A 154 6.27 17.24 -0.94
N ILE A 155 7.25 18.13 -1.08
CA ILE A 155 8.40 18.22 -0.15
C ILE A 155 7.95 18.70 1.24
N GLY A 156 7.16 19.78 1.30
CA GLY A 156 6.67 20.31 2.57
C GLY A 156 5.75 19.31 3.30
N ILE A 157 4.94 18.57 2.53
CA ILE A 157 4.10 17.50 3.07
C ILE A 157 4.96 16.41 3.70
N TRP A 158 5.99 15.95 2.98
CA TRP A 158 6.95 14.97 3.49
C TRP A 158 7.66 15.48 4.74
N ASP A 159 8.25 16.67 4.71
CA ASP A 159 9.05 17.20 5.81
C ASP A 159 8.23 17.34 7.09
N GLY A 160 6.99 17.82 6.99
CA GLY A 160 6.10 17.92 8.15
C GLY A 160 5.71 16.56 8.71
N TYR A 161 5.34 15.60 7.87
CA TYR A 161 5.07 14.23 8.29
C TYR A 161 6.31 13.58 8.93
N HIS A 162 7.45 13.66 8.26
CA HIS A 162 8.72 13.12 8.72
C HIS A 162 9.10 13.68 10.09
N ASN A 163 8.94 14.99 10.30
CA ASN A 163 9.22 15.62 11.59
C ASN A 163 8.28 15.14 12.71
N LEU A 164 7.00 14.91 12.42
CA LEU A 164 6.05 14.31 13.37
C LEU A 164 6.47 12.87 13.71
N VAL A 165 6.78 12.05 12.71
CA VAL A 165 7.23 10.66 12.94
C VAL A 165 8.52 10.65 13.76
N LYS A 166 9.51 11.45 13.38
CA LYS A 166 10.81 11.53 14.07
C LYS A 166 10.69 11.99 15.52
N SER A 167 9.81 12.96 15.81
CA SER A 167 9.68 13.54 17.16
C SER A 167 8.75 12.75 18.08
N ILE A 168 7.73 12.07 17.53
CA ILE A 168 6.69 11.41 18.32
C ILE A 168 6.76 9.89 18.17
N VAL A 169 6.73 9.40 16.93
CA VAL A 169 6.61 7.97 16.63
C VAL A 169 7.91 7.23 16.90
N LEU A 170 9.03 7.72 16.38
CA LEU A 170 10.30 7.01 16.42
C LEU A 170 10.80 6.69 17.84
N PRO A 171 10.79 7.62 18.82
CA PRO A 171 11.21 7.29 20.18
C PRO A 171 10.31 6.23 20.84
N TRP A 172 9.00 6.32 20.60
CA TRP A 172 8.03 5.36 21.13
C TRP A 172 8.19 3.99 20.45
N ASP A 173 8.28 3.95 19.12
CA ASP A 173 8.36 2.72 18.33
C ASP A 173 9.64 1.94 18.66
N ARG A 174 10.76 2.63 18.90
CA ARG A 174 11.99 1.99 19.41
C ARG A 174 11.81 1.35 20.78
N SER A 175 11.10 2.02 21.70
CA SER A 175 10.77 1.42 23.01
C SER A 175 9.87 0.20 22.84
N TYR A 176 8.80 0.36 22.06
CA TYR A 176 7.85 -0.69 21.74
C TYR A 176 8.52 -1.91 21.12
N LEU A 177 9.37 -1.74 20.10
CA LEU A 177 10.10 -2.85 19.46
C LEU A 177 11.08 -3.54 20.41
N LYS A 178 11.71 -2.78 21.32
CA LYS A 178 12.58 -3.37 22.36
C LYS A 178 11.76 -4.23 23.33
N GLU A 179 10.61 -3.73 23.76
CA GLU A 179 9.70 -4.45 24.64
C GLU A 179 9.11 -5.68 23.97
N MET A 180 8.70 -5.59 22.69
CA MET A 180 8.21 -6.73 21.90
C MET A 180 9.19 -7.89 21.87
N LYS A 181 10.50 -7.62 21.76
CA LYS A 181 11.54 -8.67 21.76
C LYS A 181 11.59 -9.44 23.09
N THR A 182 11.18 -8.81 24.18
CA THR A 182 11.18 -9.39 25.52
C THR A 182 9.80 -9.82 26.02
N ARG A 183 8.72 -9.38 25.35
CA ARG A 183 7.34 -9.68 25.74
C ARG A 183 7.11 -11.18 25.73
N LYS A 184 6.42 -11.69 26.75
CA LYS A 184 6.10 -13.10 26.86
C LYS A 184 5.08 -13.46 25.78
N ARG A 185 5.47 -14.36 24.87
CA ARG A 185 4.55 -14.96 23.91
C ARG A 185 3.62 -15.95 24.59
N ARG A 186 2.40 -16.06 24.07
CA ARG A 186 1.34 -16.86 24.66
C ARG A 186 1.57 -18.36 24.50
N HIS A 187 2.12 -18.80 23.36
CA HIS A 187 2.39 -20.23 23.08
C HIS A 187 1.15 -21.13 23.21
N ASP A 188 -0.03 -20.56 23.02
CA ASP A 188 -1.34 -21.21 23.14
C ASP A 188 -1.98 -21.49 21.77
N GLY A 189 -1.28 -21.17 20.67
CA GLY A 189 -1.79 -21.29 19.31
C GLY A 189 -2.66 -20.12 18.87
N SER A 190 -2.74 -19.04 19.66
CA SER A 190 -3.49 -17.84 19.30
C SER A 190 -2.99 -17.18 18.02
N ILE A 191 -3.92 -16.59 17.29
CA ILE A 191 -3.71 -15.93 16.01
C ILE A 191 -4.05 -14.45 16.18
N PHE A 192 -3.14 -13.59 15.71
CA PHE A 192 -3.39 -12.18 15.51
C PHE A 192 -3.69 -11.91 14.03
N LEU A 193 -4.95 -11.61 13.73
CA LEU A 193 -5.46 -11.25 12.42
C LEU A 193 -5.44 -9.71 12.27
N SER A 194 -4.49 -9.21 11.49
CA SER A 194 -4.31 -7.80 11.18
C SER A 194 -5.17 -7.40 9.99
N VAL A 195 -6.07 -6.44 10.21
CA VAL A 195 -7.05 -5.97 9.21
C VAL A 195 -6.98 -4.46 9.08
N ALA A 196 -6.56 -3.98 7.90
CA ALA A 196 -6.65 -2.58 7.54
C ALA A 196 -7.89 -2.36 6.66
N SER A 197 -8.82 -1.52 7.13
CA SER A 197 -10.04 -1.16 6.40
C SER A 197 -10.01 0.31 6.03
N TYR A 198 -10.21 0.62 4.76
CA TYR A 198 -10.41 1.98 4.28
C TYR A 198 -11.79 2.11 3.64
N ARG A 199 -12.71 2.76 4.36
CA ARG A 199 -14.08 3.04 3.93
C ARG A 199 -14.72 1.83 3.25
N ASP A 200 -14.60 0.69 3.90
CA ASP A 200 -14.97 -0.60 3.33
C ASP A 200 -16.24 -1.17 3.95
N GLU A 201 -17.31 -1.15 3.15
CA GLU A 201 -18.59 -1.77 3.49
C GLU A 201 -18.49 -3.29 3.75
N ASN A 202 -17.44 -3.95 3.24
CA ASN A 202 -17.24 -5.38 3.46
C ASN A 202 -16.45 -5.71 4.72
N CYS A 203 -16.02 -4.70 5.49
CA CYS A 203 -15.30 -4.92 6.74
C CYS A 203 -16.11 -5.79 7.71
N LEU A 204 -17.38 -5.45 7.93
CA LEU A 204 -18.26 -6.20 8.84
C LEU A 204 -18.52 -7.63 8.33
N PRO A 205 -18.93 -7.86 7.06
CA PRO A 205 -19.03 -9.21 6.50
C PRO A 205 -17.75 -10.03 6.66
N THR A 206 -16.59 -9.43 6.38
CA THR A 206 -15.27 -10.08 6.48
C THR A 206 -15.02 -10.56 7.91
N LEU A 207 -15.19 -9.70 8.91
CA LEU A 207 -14.97 -10.10 10.32
C LEU A 207 -15.96 -11.18 10.77
N LYS A 208 -17.23 -11.05 10.41
CA LYS A 208 -18.24 -12.07 10.74
C LYS A 208 -17.92 -13.42 10.13
N GLU A 209 -17.51 -13.47 8.86
CA GLU A 209 -17.13 -14.73 8.23
C GLU A 209 -15.84 -15.31 8.81
N ALA A 210 -14.85 -14.47 9.12
CA ALA A 210 -13.59 -14.92 9.73
C ALA A 210 -13.84 -15.68 11.04
N TYR A 211 -14.68 -15.12 11.93
CA TYR A 211 -15.08 -15.76 13.19
C TYR A 211 -15.98 -16.98 12.96
N LYS A 212 -16.99 -16.86 12.10
CA LYS A 212 -17.94 -17.95 11.82
C LYS A 212 -17.26 -19.20 11.28
N ASN A 213 -16.27 -19.04 10.40
CA ASN A 213 -15.58 -20.13 9.74
C ASN A 213 -14.23 -20.48 10.40
N SER A 214 -13.87 -19.83 11.50
CA SER A 214 -12.69 -20.17 12.30
C SER A 214 -12.85 -21.55 12.93
N GLY A 215 -11.76 -22.31 12.96
CA GLY A 215 -11.73 -23.61 13.61
C GLY A 215 -11.65 -23.53 15.13
N ASP A 216 -11.26 -22.38 15.68
CA ASP A 216 -11.39 -22.05 17.11
C ASP A 216 -11.47 -20.52 17.29
N PRO A 217 -12.69 -19.95 17.32
CA PRO A 217 -12.88 -18.52 17.43
C PRO A 217 -12.34 -17.90 18.73
N HIS A 218 -12.07 -18.70 19.77
CA HIS A 218 -11.48 -18.19 21.04
C HIS A 218 -9.97 -17.92 20.93
N LEU A 219 -9.29 -18.55 19.96
CA LEU A 219 -7.88 -18.30 19.66
C LEU A 219 -7.69 -17.19 18.63
N LEU A 220 -8.75 -16.73 17.99
CA LEU A 220 -8.71 -15.65 17.01
C LEU A 220 -8.78 -14.28 17.69
N ASN A 221 -7.73 -13.48 17.50
CA ASN A 221 -7.64 -12.09 17.91
C ASN A 221 -7.56 -11.22 16.66
N VAL A 222 -8.18 -10.05 16.66
CA VAL A 222 -8.23 -9.12 15.53
C VAL A 222 -7.65 -7.78 15.95
N GLY A 223 -6.69 -7.29 15.18
CA GLY A 223 -6.28 -5.89 15.19
C GLY A 223 -6.91 -5.18 13.99
N LEU A 224 -7.88 -4.31 14.24
CA LEU A 224 -8.61 -3.57 13.22
C LEU A 224 -8.13 -2.11 13.17
N VAL A 225 -7.66 -1.68 12.01
CA VAL A 225 -7.45 -0.26 11.72
C VAL A 225 -8.58 0.19 10.80
N GLN A 226 -9.53 0.93 11.37
CA GLN A 226 -10.76 1.32 10.70
C GLN A 226 -10.68 2.79 10.28
N GLN A 227 -10.45 3.03 9.00
CA GLN A 227 -10.35 4.37 8.42
C GLN A 227 -11.69 4.74 7.76
N ASN A 228 -12.53 5.45 8.51
CA ASN A 228 -13.89 5.80 8.10
C ASN A 228 -14.03 7.31 7.88
N CYS A 229 -14.93 7.68 6.99
CA CYS A 229 -15.45 9.03 6.95
C CYS A 229 -16.58 9.20 7.97
N MET A 230 -16.43 10.18 8.86
CA MET A 230 -17.37 10.43 9.96
C MET A 230 -18.33 11.58 9.66
N GLU A 231 -17.93 12.54 8.83
CA GLU A 231 -18.73 13.72 8.48
C GLU A 231 -18.33 14.25 7.09
N ASN A 232 -19.25 14.98 6.45
CA ASN A 232 -19.04 15.62 5.14
C ASN A 232 -18.54 14.65 4.06
N CYS A 233 -19.04 13.41 4.10
CA CYS A 233 -18.50 12.31 3.35
C CYS A 233 -18.78 12.40 1.86
N LYS A 234 -17.75 12.08 1.07
CA LYS A 234 -17.82 12.04 -0.38
C LYS A 234 -17.83 10.60 -0.86
N SER A 235 -18.59 10.33 -1.93
CA SER A 235 -18.50 9.07 -2.67
C SER A 235 -17.11 8.89 -3.28
N GLY A 236 -16.80 7.67 -3.74
CA GLY A 236 -15.74 7.49 -4.73
C GLY A 236 -16.12 8.14 -6.06
N VAL A 237 -15.22 8.06 -7.05
CA VAL A 237 -15.53 8.58 -8.40
C VAL A 237 -16.57 7.70 -9.09
N LEU A 238 -17.77 8.26 -9.29
CA LEU A 238 -18.89 7.63 -9.98
C LEU A 238 -18.73 7.70 -11.50
N GLU A 239 -19.65 7.07 -12.23
CA GLU A 239 -19.73 7.22 -13.70
C GLU A 239 -19.79 8.70 -14.11
N GLY A 240 -19.07 9.03 -15.19
CA GLY A 240 -18.94 10.41 -15.66
C GLY A 240 -18.03 11.30 -14.80
N GLY A 241 -17.26 10.74 -13.87
CA GLY A 241 -16.32 11.49 -13.02
C GLY A 241 -17.00 12.24 -11.88
N LYS A 242 -18.28 11.94 -11.58
CA LYS A 242 -19.06 12.63 -10.56
C LYS A 242 -18.64 12.18 -9.15
N ILE A 243 -18.61 13.11 -8.22
CA ILE A 243 -18.47 12.85 -6.78
C ILE A 243 -19.69 13.47 -6.09
N THR A 244 -20.33 12.75 -5.18
CA THR A 244 -21.51 13.22 -4.44
C THR A 244 -21.31 13.15 -2.94
N ASP A 245 -22.06 13.97 -2.22
CA ASP A 245 -22.24 13.79 -0.77
C ASP A 245 -22.96 12.48 -0.49
N ILE A 246 -22.50 11.79 0.54
CA ILE A 246 -23.08 10.56 1.07
C ILE A 246 -23.09 10.62 2.60
N GLU A 247 -23.86 9.74 3.22
CA GLU A 247 -23.87 9.57 4.67
C GLU A 247 -22.50 9.12 5.20
N ALA A 248 -22.31 9.28 6.51
CA ALA A 248 -21.15 8.75 7.21
C ALA A 248 -21.03 7.23 7.00
N ASP A 249 -19.79 6.74 6.97
CA ASP A 249 -19.57 5.31 6.82
C ASP A 249 -20.04 4.56 8.07
N GLU A 250 -20.60 3.37 7.88
CA GLU A 250 -21.00 2.51 8.99
C GLU A 250 -19.77 2.10 9.82
N ASP A 251 -19.94 2.10 11.15
CA ASP A 251 -18.89 1.67 12.05
C ASP A 251 -18.80 0.13 12.13
N CYS A 252 -17.84 -0.44 11.39
CA CYS A 252 -17.57 -1.86 11.32
C CYS A 252 -17.32 -2.50 12.69
N TYR A 253 -16.49 -1.86 13.54
CA TYR A 253 -16.19 -2.38 14.87
C TYR A 253 -17.43 -2.40 15.75
N ASP A 254 -18.15 -1.27 15.84
CA ASP A 254 -19.32 -1.18 16.72
C ASP A 254 -20.39 -2.20 16.28
N LYS A 255 -20.66 -2.31 14.97
CA LYS A 255 -21.60 -3.30 14.42
C LYS A 255 -21.16 -4.74 14.65
N PHE A 256 -19.86 -5.03 14.59
CA PHE A 256 -19.34 -6.35 14.91
C PHE A 256 -19.54 -6.65 16.41
N CYS A 257 -19.26 -5.69 17.29
CA CYS A 257 -19.43 -5.86 18.73
C CYS A 257 -20.89 -5.93 19.20
N GLU A 258 -21.83 -5.38 18.42
CA GLU A 258 -23.28 -5.53 18.60
C GLU A 258 -23.81 -6.90 18.11
N SER A 259 -23.00 -7.65 17.36
CA SER A 259 -23.41 -8.92 16.75
C SER A 259 -23.29 -10.12 17.70
N GLU A 260 -23.60 -11.31 17.19
CA GLU A 260 -23.42 -12.58 17.89
C GLU A 260 -21.98 -12.85 18.35
N TRP A 261 -20.99 -12.14 17.79
CA TRP A 261 -19.57 -12.24 18.15
C TRP A 261 -19.09 -11.19 19.15
N GLY A 262 -20.00 -10.37 19.70
CA GLY A 262 -19.65 -9.24 20.57
C GLY A 262 -18.89 -9.59 21.85
N GLU A 263 -18.92 -10.86 22.27
CA GLU A 263 -18.08 -11.36 23.36
C GLU A 263 -16.59 -11.19 23.05
N ALA A 264 -16.17 -11.37 21.79
CA ALA A 264 -14.77 -11.16 21.41
C ALA A 264 -14.28 -9.73 21.66
N CYS A 265 -15.14 -8.73 21.53
CA CYS A 265 -14.79 -7.35 21.88
C CYS A 265 -14.67 -7.17 23.40
N ARG A 266 -15.59 -7.75 24.18
CA ARG A 266 -15.56 -7.67 25.66
C ARG A 266 -14.33 -8.36 26.25
N ASP A 267 -13.87 -9.44 25.61
CA ASP A 267 -12.67 -10.18 26.00
C ASP A 267 -11.36 -9.49 25.56
N GLY A 268 -11.43 -8.36 24.84
CA GLY A 268 -10.26 -7.69 24.30
C GLY A 268 -9.57 -8.44 23.15
N ARG A 269 -10.25 -9.44 22.56
CA ARG A 269 -9.78 -10.18 21.38
C ARG A 269 -9.99 -9.39 20.09
N VAL A 270 -10.89 -8.41 20.05
CA VAL A 270 -10.96 -7.43 18.96
C VAL A 270 -10.47 -6.08 19.47
N ARG A 271 -9.36 -5.61 18.90
CA ARG A 271 -8.68 -4.35 19.24
C ARG A 271 -8.82 -3.43 18.03
N VAL A 272 -9.17 -2.17 18.26
CA VAL A 272 -9.44 -1.22 17.18
C VAL A 272 -8.68 0.08 17.37
N VAL A 273 -8.21 0.65 16.25
CA VAL A 273 -7.85 2.07 16.13
C VAL A 273 -8.77 2.66 15.08
N LYS A 274 -9.61 3.63 15.51
CA LYS A 274 -10.50 4.37 14.62
C LYS A 274 -9.74 5.58 14.07
N VAL A 275 -9.74 5.72 12.75
CA VAL A 275 -8.98 6.76 12.02
C VAL A 275 -9.96 7.53 11.15
N ASN A 276 -9.89 8.86 11.15
CA ASN A 276 -10.68 9.65 10.21
C ASN A 276 -10.12 9.48 8.79
N GLU A 277 -10.96 9.40 7.76
CA GLU A 277 -10.50 9.25 6.37
C GLU A 277 -9.46 10.30 5.95
N THR A 278 -9.50 11.48 6.57
CA THR A 278 -8.60 12.60 6.32
C THR A 278 -7.19 12.37 6.87
N GLU A 279 -7.07 11.57 7.92
CA GLU A 279 -5.82 11.18 8.57
C GLU A 279 -5.18 9.94 7.93
N SER A 280 -5.88 9.28 6.99
CA SER A 280 -5.39 8.07 6.35
C SER A 280 -4.13 8.31 5.54
N LEU A 281 -3.10 7.54 5.86
CA LEU A 281 -1.80 7.53 5.17
C LEU A 281 -1.65 6.30 4.25
N GLY A 282 -2.74 5.67 3.84
CA GLY A 282 -2.71 4.53 2.92
C GLY A 282 -2.52 3.17 3.61
N PRO A 283 -2.59 2.06 2.86
CA PRO A 283 -2.67 0.72 3.42
C PRO A 283 -1.39 0.29 4.15
N TYR A 284 -0.21 0.65 3.65
CA TYR A 284 1.05 0.28 4.31
C TYR A 284 1.12 0.86 5.73
N PHE A 285 0.83 2.16 5.86
CA PHE A 285 0.83 2.81 7.17
C PHE A 285 -0.26 2.25 8.09
N ALA A 286 -1.46 1.96 7.56
CA ALA A 286 -2.51 1.28 8.32
C ALA A 286 -2.05 -0.10 8.84
N ARG A 287 -1.23 -0.83 8.08
CA ARG A 287 -0.62 -2.10 8.53
C ARG A 287 0.48 -1.89 9.57
N TRP A 288 1.24 -0.79 9.49
CA TRP A 288 2.12 -0.38 10.59
C TRP A 288 1.33 -0.16 11.88
N VAL A 289 0.24 0.62 11.85
CA VAL A 289 -0.66 0.81 13.01
C VAL A 289 -1.21 -0.52 13.50
N GLY A 290 -1.73 -1.36 12.60
CA GLY A 290 -2.30 -2.67 12.93
C GLY A 290 -1.30 -3.60 13.60
N SER A 291 -0.03 -3.59 13.17
CA SER A 291 1.04 -4.38 13.78
C SER A 291 1.30 -4.05 15.25
N LYS A 292 0.94 -2.84 15.71
CA LYS A 292 1.09 -2.41 17.10
C LYS A 292 -0.02 -2.91 18.02
N LEU A 293 -1.09 -3.49 17.45
CA LEU A 293 -2.18 -4.08 18.22
C LEU A 293 -1.93 -5.54 18.59
N TRP A 294 -0.76 -6.09 18.24
CA TRP A 294 -0.32 -7.43 18.66
C TRP A 294 -0.03 -7.47 20.16
N ASP A 295 -0.42 -8.56 20.82
CA ASP A 295 -0.30 -8.73 22.27
C ASP A 295 0.15 -10.14 22.67
N GLY A 296 1.21 -10.62 22.01
CA GLY A 296 1.84 -11.89 22.37
C GLY A 296 1.28 -13.11 21.65
N GLU A 297 0.37 -12.97 20.69
CA GLU A 297 -0.14 -14.09 19.89
C GLU A 297 0.99 -14.81 19.13
N ASP A 298 0.81 -16.09 18.81
CA ASP A 298 1.85 -16.92 18.19
C ASP A 298 1.96 -16.71 16.68
N TRP A 299 0.81 -16.59 16.01
CA TRP A 299 0.72 -16.50 14.56
C TRP A 299 0.21 -15.14 14.13
N TYR A 300 0.84 -14.57 13.10
CA TYR A 300 0.38 -13.34 12.46
C TYR A 300 -0.27 -13.69 11.14
N MET A 301 -1.45 -13.14 10.91
CA MET A 301 -2.14 -13.22 9.62
C MET A 301 -2.51 -11.81 9.19
N GLN A 302 -2.10 -11.40 8.00
CA GLN A 302 -2.58 -10.16 7.38
C GLN A 302 -3.66 -10.49 6.37
N ILE A 303 -4.73 -9.71 6.35
CA ILE A 303 -5.77 -9.79 5.31
C ILE A 303 -6.21 -8.41 4.86
N ASP A 304 -6.78 -8.35 3.66
CA ASP A 304 -7.62 -7.21 3.26
C ASP A 304 -9.01 -7.27 3.93
N SER A 305 -9.75 -6.17 3.91
CA SER A 305 -11.03 -6.02 4.62
C SER A 305 -12.27 -6.49 3.83
N HIS A 306 -12.08 -7.24 2.75
CA HIS A 306 -13.13 -7.68 1.82
C HIS A 306 -12.87 -9.12 1.35
N MET A 307 -12.89 -10.03 2.33
CA MET A 307 -12.47 -11.42 2.19
C MET A 307 -13.59 -12.38 2.56
N LEU A 308 -13.57 -13.57 1.96
CA LEU A 308 -14.40 -14.71 2.34
C LEU A 308 -13.50 -15.87 2.79
N PHE A 309 -14.03 -16.73 3.66
CA PHE A 309 -13.22 -17.73 4.36
C PHE A 309 -13.75 -19.15 4.18
N ALA A 310 -12.84 -20.11 3.98
CA ALA A 310 -13.15 -21.52 4.07
C ALA A 310 -13.42 -21.93 5.54
N HIS A 311 -14.14 -23.04 5.73
CA HIS A 311 -14.25 -23.64 7.06
C HIS A 311 -12.87 -24.09 7.58
N ASN A 312 -12.56 -23.75 8.84
CA ASN A 312 -11.26 -23.93 9.50
C ASN A 312 -10.10 -23.24 8.76
N TRP A 313 -10.34 -22.10 8.10
CA TRP A 313 -9.32 -21.41 7.29
C TRP A 313 -8.05 -21.13 8.10
N ASP A 314 -8.19 -20.69 9.34
CA ASP A 314 -7.17 -20.31 10.29
C ASP A 314 -6.27 -21.49 10.70
N LYS A 315 -6.88 -22.62 11.10
CA LYS A 315 -6.15 -23.85 11.43
C LYS A 315 -5.40 -24.37 10.21
N LYS A 316 -6.05 -24.38 9.05
CA LYS A 316 -5.43 -24.79 7.78
C LYS A 316 -4.25 -23.90 7.41
N SER A 317 -4.37 -22.59 7.62
CA SER A 317 -3.27 -21.63 7.41
C SER A 317 -2.06 -21.94 8.27
N VAL A 318 -2.27 -22.18 9.57
CA VAL A 318 -1.17 -22.54 10.50
C VAL A 318 -0.59 -23.92 10.17
N GLU A 319 -1.42 -24.90 9.80
CA GLU A 319 -0.96 -26.23 9.37
C GLU A 319 -0.07 -26.16 8.13
N MET A 320 -0.46 -25.37 7.12
CA MET A 320 0.35 -25.13 5.93
C MET A 320 1.67 -24.45 6.31
N LEU A 321 1.64 -23.45 7.18
CA LEU A 321 2.85 -22.78 7.64
C LEU A 321 3.82 -23.75 8.32
N LYS A 322 3.32 -24.61 9.22
CA LYS A 322 4.11 -25.59 9.95
C LYS A 322 4.66 -26.73 9.07
N SER A 323 4.00 -27.04 7.95
CA SER A 323 4.49 -28.06 7.02
C SER A 323 5.49 -27.54 5.99
N ALA A 324 5.72 -26.22 5.93
CA ALA A 324 6.74 -25.64 5.08
C ALA A 324 8.16 -26.06 5.56
N PRO A 325 9.06 -26.47 4.66
CA PRO A 325 10.40 -26.94 5.01
C PRO A 325 11.36 -25.76 5.28
N SER A 326 11.03 -24.94 6.28
CA SER A 326 11.81 -23.76 6.69
C SER A 326 11.62 -23.48 8.18
N GLU A 327 12.65 -22.92 8.81
CA GLU A 327 12.61 -22.41 10.19
C GLU A 327 11.82 -21.09 10.30
N LYS A 328 11.79 -20.30 9.22
CA LYS A 328 11.11 -19.00 9.15
C LYS A 328 10.19 -18.93 7.92
N PRO A 329 9.17 -19.79 7.83
CA PRO A 329 8.28 -19.82 6.68
C PRO A 329 7.33 -18.61 6.67
N VAL A 330 6.94 -18.19 5.46
CA VAL A 330 5.80 -17.32 5.21
C VAL A 330 4.91 -17.99 4.16
N ILE A 331 3.62 -18.18 4.46
CA ILE A 331 2.62 -18.62 3.47
C ILE A 331 1.89 -17.40 2.92
N THR A 332 1.78 -17.28 1.59
CA THR A 332 1.16 -16.13 0.95
C THR A 332 0.66 -16.47 -0.45
N THR A 333 -0.36 -15.75 -0.90
CA THR A 333 -0.87 -15.86 -2.27
C THR A 333 -1.74 -14.65 -2.60
N TYR A 334 -2.03 -14.44 -3.88
CA TYR A 334 -3.20 -13.66 -4.26
C TYR A 334 -4.42 -14.57 -4.19
N PRO A 335 -5.34 -14.33 -3.24
CA PRO A 335 -6.49 -15.19 -3.08
C PRO A 335 -7.32 -15.25 -4.36
N PRO A 336 -7.96 -16.38 -4.69
CA PRO A 336 -8.87 -16.43 -5.83
C PRO A 336 -10.04 -15.44 -5.66
N PRO A 337 -10.75 -15.08 -6.75
CA PRO A 337 -11.90 -14.19 -6.64
C PRO A 337 -13.01 -14.81 -5.78
N HIS A 338 -13.78 -13.97 -5.09
CA HIS A 338 -14.90 -14.34 -4.20
C HIS A 338 -15.96 -15.29 -4.79
N THR A 339 -16.04 -15.41 -6.12
CA THR A 339 -16.89 -16.37 -6.82
C THR A 339 -16.34 -17.79 -6.85
N SER A 340 -15.14 -18.00 -6.29
CA SER A 340 -14.48 -19.30 -6.25
C SER A 340 -14.98 -20.18 -5.11
N ALA A 341 -15.16 -21.47 -5.40
CA ALA A 341 -15.38 -22.47 -4.36
C ALA A 341 -14.13 -22.66 -3.49
N LEU A 342 -14.32 -22.61 -2.17
CA LEU A 342 -13.29 -22.85 -1.14
C LEU A 342 -13.66 -24.07 -0.27
N PRO A 343 -12.71 -24.82 0.31
CA PRO A 343 -11.28 -24.86 0.02
C PRO A 343 -10.96 -25.99 -0.99
N THR A 344 -11.59 -25.98 -2.16
CA THR A 344 -11.49 -27.12 -3.11
C THR A 344 -10.44 -26.90 -4.20
N LYS A 345 -9.81 -25.72 -4.24
CA LYS A 345 -8.87 -25.33 -5.29
C LYS A 345 -7.43 -25.40 -4.79
N ILE A 346 -6.57 -25.94 -5.65
CA ILE A 346 -5.12 -25.87 -5.52
C ILE A 346 -4.74 -24.39 -5.44
N GLY A 347 -3.91 -24.06 -4.45
CA GLY A 347 -3.50 -22.69 -4.21
C GLY A 347 -2.71 -22.09 -5.37
N THR A 348 -2.80 -20.76 -5.52
CA THR A 348 -2.05 -20.05 -6.56
C THR A 348 -0.69 -19.59 -6.05
N ARG A 349 0.27 -19.45 -6.97
CA ARG A 349 1.63 -18.98 -6.69
C ARG A 349 1.90 -17.69 -7.45
N ILE A 350 2.56 -16.75 -6.79
CA ILE A 350 2.97 -15.47 -7.38
C ILE A 350 4.41 -15.64 -7.82
N CYS A 351 4.63 -15.90 -9.11
CA CYS A 351 5.97 -16.12 -9.66
C CYS A 351 6.48 -14.96 -10.49
N ASP A 352 5.60 -14.22 -11.17
CA ASP A 352 6.02 -13.36 -12.26
C ASP A 352 6.01 -11.89 -11.83
N PRO A 353 7.17 -11.22 -11.79
CA PRO A 353 7.24 -9.77 -11.63
C PRO A 353 7.13 -9.07 -12.99
N LEU A 354 6.82 -7.78 -12.97
CA LEU A 354 7.00 -6.87 -14.09
C LEU A 354 7.52 -5.51 -13.59
N ILE A 355 8.21 -4.77 -14.44
CA ILE A 355 8.50 -3.36 -14.18
C ILE A 355 7.31 -2.51 -14.63
N ALA A 356 6.79 -1.68 -13.71
CA ALA A 356 5.65 -0.83 -14.02
C ALA A 356 5.95 0.08 -15.23
N GLY A 357 5.05 0.07 -16.21
CA GLY A 357 5.20 0.88 -17.43
C GLY A 357 4.73 2.33 -17.26
N SER A 358 3.99 2.64 -16.18
CA SER A 358 3.45 3.98 -15.93
C SER A 358 4.41 4.83 -15.11
N ASP A 359 4.59 6.09 -15.51
CA ASP A 359 5.35 7.09 -14.73
C ASP A 359 4.76 7.32 -13.33
N ILE A 360 3.44 7.15 -13.17
CA ILE A 360 2.74 7.30 -11.88
C ILE A 360 3.19 6.22 -10.87
N GLU A 361 3.58 5.05 -11.37
CA GLU A 361 4.08 3.94 -10.56
C GLU A 361 5.61 3.97 -10.42
N SER A 362 6.29 5.01 -10.93
CA SER A 362 7.75 5.20 -10.81
C SER A 362 8.61 4.03 -11.28
N GLN A 363 8.11 3.22 -12.23
CA GLN A 363 8.79 2.00 -12.70
C GLN A 363 9.17 1.04 -11.55
N ILE A 364 8.36 1.01 -10.48
CA ILE A 364 8.50 0.04 -9.41
C ILE A 364 8.15 -1.36 -9.91
N VAL A 365 8.73 -2.39 -9.28
CA VAL A 365 8.32 -3.78 -9.51
C VAL A 365 6.84 -3.96 -9.10
N ARG A 366 6.05 -4.56 -9.99
CA ARG A 366 4.69 -5.03 -9.74
C ARG A 366 4.68 -6.55 -9.82
N LEU A 367 3.81 -7.16 -9.04
CA LEU A 367 3.59 -8.60 -9.09
C LEU A 367 2.42 -8.89 -10.03
N GLN A 368 2.55 -9.90 -10.86
CA GLN A 368 1.46 -10.39 -11.68
C GLN A 368 0.52 -11.28 -10.88
N ALA A 369 -0.63 -11.62 -11.48
CA ALA A 369 -1.65 -12.44 -10.84
C ALA A 369 -1.08 -13.77 -10.32
N GLY A 370 -1.68 -14.28 -9.24
CA GLY A 370 -1.40 -15.63 -8.76
C GLY A 370 -1.88 -16.65 -9.78
N ILE A 371 -1.00 -17.55 -10.20
CA ILE A 371 -1.33 -18.60 -11.18
C ILE A 371 -1.32 -19.96 -10.50
N LYS A 372 -2.27 -20.82 -10.90
CA LYS A 372 -2.27 -22.23 -10.51
C LYS A 372 -1.31 -23.01 -11.41
N TYR A 373 -0.08 -23.18 -10.94
CA TYR A 373 0.93 -23.97 -11.65
C TYR A 373 0.83 -25.48 -11.38
N ASP A 374 0.46 -25.86 -10.15
CA ASP A 374 0.42 -27.26 -9.76
C ASP A 374 -0.82 -27.97 -10.35
N LYS A 375 -0.63 -29.23 -10.76
CA LYS A 375 -1.69 -30.07 -11.34
C LYS A 375 -2.43 -30.90 -10.30
N THR A 376 -1.82 -31.10 -9.14
CA THR A 376 -2.29 -31.95 -8.05
C THR A 376 -2.16 -31.22 -6.72
N HIS A 377 -2.97 -31.57 -5.73
CA HIS A 377 -2.79 -31.06 -4.37
C HIS A 377 -1.50 -31.62 -3.76
N HIS A 378 -0.75 -30.75 -3.08
CA HIS A 378 0.42 -31.12 -2.31
C HIS A 378 0.14 -30.94 -0.81
N HIS A 379 0.87 -31.67 0.04
CA HIS A 379 0.79 -31.47 1.50
C HIS A 379 1.84 -30.48 2.02
N ILE A 380 2.91 -30.29 1.24
CA ILE A 380 4.03 -29.40 1.56
C ILE A 380 3.91 -28.15 0.67
N PRO A 381 3.92 -26.94 1.26
CA PRO A 381 3.94 -25.67 0.53
C PRO A 381 5.12 -25.56 -0.42
N ARG A 382 4.89 -24.90 -1.55
CA ARG A 382 5.87 -24.74 -2.62
C ARG A 382 6.51 -23.38 -2.54
N PHE A 383 7.84 -23.30 -2.68
CA PHE A 383 8.58 -22.05 -2.66
C PHE A 383 7.99 -21.04 -3.65
N ALA A 384 7.98 -19.77 -3.24
CA ALA A 384 7.54 -18.63 -4.04
C ALA A 384 8.47 -17.43 -3.76
N PRO A 385 8.67 -16.51 -4.71
CA PRO A 385 9.56 -15.36 -4.53
C PRO A 385 8.92 -14.13 -3.88
N PHE A 386 7.58 -14.07 -3.85
CA PHE A 386 6.86 -12.85 -3.50
C PHE A 386 5.77 -13.07 -2.46
N VAL A 387 5.59 -12.05 -1.62
CA VAL A 387 4.52 -11.91 -0.64
C VAL A 387 3.45 -10.97 -1.16
N ALA A 388 2.21 -11.46 -1.16
CA ALA A 388 1.04 -10.62 -1.33
C ALA A 388 0.75 -9.87 -0.02
N ALA A 389 0.59 -8.56 -0.14
CA ALA A 389 0.28 -7.71 1.00
C ALA A 389 -1.12 -8.02 1.57
N GLY A 390 -2.07 -8.39 0.70
CA GLY A 390 -3.47 -8.64 1.07
C GLY A 390 -3.72 -10.00 1.71
N TYR A 391 -2.74 -10.92 1.69
CA TYR A 391 -2.77 -12.15 2.47
C TYR A 391 -1.39 -12.76 2.69
N PHE A 392 -1.00 -12.86 3.95
CA PHE A 392 0.10 -13.74 4.34
C PHE A 392 -0.04 -14.23 5.79
N VAL A 393 0.67 -15.32 6.08
CA VAL A 393 0.70 -16.00 7.37
C VAL A 393 2.16 -16.24 7.73
N ALA A 394 2.54 -15.87 8.95
CA ALA A 394 3.89 -16.09 9.47
C ALA A 394 3.85 -16.27 10.99
N HIS A 395 4.95 -16.79 11.56
CA HIS A 395 5.15 -16.70 13.01
C HIS A 395 5.42 -15.24 13.41
N THR A 396 4.91 -14.80 14.58
CA THR A 396 4.94 -13.38 14.99
C THR A 396 6.34 -12.80 15.22
N THR A 397 7.39 -13.64 15.28
CA THR A 397 8.80 -13.20 15.23
C THR A 397 9.09 -12.24 14.08
N PHE A 398 8.38 -12.35 12.96
CA PHE A 398 8.62 -11.46 11.82
C PHE A 398 8.35 -9.99 12.17
N LEU A 399 7.48 -9.68 13.15
CA LEU A 399 7.21 -8.30 13.56
C LEU A 399 8.44 -7.61 14.16
N THR A 400 9.35 -8.38 14.77
CA THR A 400 10.60 -7.86 15.34
C THR A 400 11.77 -7.96 14.37
N ASP A 401 11.77 -8.97 13.50
CA ASP A 401 12.82 -9.18 12.51
C ASP A 401 12.65 -8.23 11.30
N VAL A 402 11.40 -7.96 10.93
CA VAL A 402 10.98 -7.17 9.76
C VAL A 402 9.89 -6.18 10.18
N PRO A 403 10.19 -5.21 11.06
CA PRO A 403 9.18 -4.27 11.54
C PRO A 403 8.60 -3.43 10.39
N PHE A 404 7.29 -3.18 10.39
CA PHE A 404 6.72 -2.25 9.42
C PHE A 404 7.38 -0.87 9.54
N ASP A 405 7.58 -0.20 8.40
CA ASP A 405 8.32 1.06 8.33
C ASP A 405 7.41 2.29 8.48
N PRO A 406 7.47 3.05 9.59
CA PRO A 406 6.65 4.25 9.75
C PRO A 406 7.00 5.36 8.73
N PHE A 407 8.10 5.25 7.98
CA PHE A 407 8.51 6.21 6.94
C PHE A 407 8.04 5.82 5.53
N LEU A 408 7.06 4.91 5.39
CA LEU A 408 6.38 4.57 4.13
C LEU A 408 4.89 5.01 4.08
N PRO A 409 4.53 6.27 4.37
CA PRO A 409 3.17 6.77 4.20
C PRO A 409 2.80 6.88 2.71
N TRP A 410 1.51 6.83 2.43
CA TRP A 410 0.88 6.95 1.10
C TRP A 410 1.32 5.88 0.08
N ILE A 411 1.94 4.80 0.55
CA ILE A 411 2.33 3.67 -0.29
C ILE A 411 1.16 2.69 -0.44
N PHE A 412 0.83 2.42 -1.70
CA PHE A 412 -0.02 1.32 -2.14
C PHE A 412 0.76 0.38 -3.06
N MET A 413 1.44 0.95 -4.08
CA MET A 413 2.32 0.17 -4.97
C MET A 413 3.75 0.13 -4.42
N GLY A 414 4.39 -1.03 -4.54
CA GLY A 414 5.79 -1.23 -4.13
C GLY A 414 5.96 -1.87 -2.74
N GLU A 415 4.93 -1.85 -1.89
CA GLU A 415 5.01 -2.49 -0.57
C GLU A 415 5.27 -4.00 -0.64
N GLU A 416 4.73 -4.68 -1.65
CA GLU A 416 4.84 -6.13 -1.79
C GLU A 416 6.26 -6.57 -2.12
N ILE A 417 6.90 -5.89 -3.09
CA ILE A 417 8.32 -6.16 -3.40
C ILE A 417 9.22 -5.74 -2.24
N SER A 418 8.90 -4.65 -1.55
CA SER A 418 9.63 -4.22 -0.34
C SER A 418 9.54 -5.29 0.74
N LEU A 419 8.34 -5.74 1.11
CA LEU A 419 8.13 -6.75 2.14
C LEU A 419 8.78 -8.08 1.77
N SER A 420 8.69 -8.49 0.51
CA SER A 420 9.30 -9.73 0.01
C SER A 420 10.82 -9.71 0.15
N ALA A 421 11.47 -8.62 -0.29
CA ALA A 421 12.91 -8.44 -0.16
C ALA A 421 13.35 -8.34 1.31
N ARG A 422 12.60 -7.64 2.15
CA ARG A 422 12.91 -7.49 3.58
C ARG A 422 12.78 -8.80 4.35
N LEU A 423 11.77 -9.62 4.04
CA LEU A 423 11.64 -10.98 4.58
C LEU A 423 12.81 -11.87 4.16
N TRP A 424 13.13 -11.91 2.87
CA TRP A 424 14.26 -12.68 2.36
C TRP A 424 15.58 -12.30 3.02
N THR A 425 15.89 -10.99 3.04
CA THR A 425 17.12 -10.46 3.63
C THR A 425 17.19 -10.65 5.15
N SER A 426 16.06 -10.99 5.79
CA SER A 426 15.96 -11.35 7.22
C SER A 426 15.87 -12.87 7.46
N GLY A 427 16.14 -13.67 6.42
CA GLY A 427 16.24 -15.13 6.50
C GLY A 427 14.93 -15.88 6.41
N TYR A 428 13.83 -15.22 6.05
CA TYR A 428 12.53 -15.87 5.84
C TYR A 428 12.46 -16.52 4.45
N ASP A 429 11.72 -17.62 4.38
CA ASP A 429 11.45 -18.35 3.14
C ASP A 429 9.97 -18.24 2.80
N ILE A 430 9.67 -17.86 1.56
CA ILE A 430 8.31 -17.56 1.13
C ILE A 430 7.74 -18.76 0.36
N PHE A 431 6.48 -19.09 0.63
CA PHE A 431 5.79 -20.23 0.04
C PHE A 431 4.37 -19.87 -0.40
N SER A 432 3.95 -20.49 -1.49
CA SER A 432 2.54 -20.57 -1.89
C SER A 432 1.79 -21.63 -1.09
N PRO A 433 0.53 -21.38 -0.72
CA PRO A 433 -0.30 -22.37 -0.03
C PRO A 433 -0.62 -23.54 -0.96
N PRO A 434 -0.62 -24.79 -0.47
CA PRO A 434 -1.11 -25.91 -1.25
C PRO A 434 -2.61 -25.86 -1.60
N VAL A 435 -3.40 -25.13 -0.82
CA VAL A 435 -4.86 -25.00 -1.00
C VAL A 435 -5.31 -23.58 -0.67
N ASP A 436 -6.26 -23.05 -1.44
CA ASP A 436 -6.87 -21.76 -1.13
C ASP A 436 -7.84 -21.89 0.04
N VAL A 437 -7.60 -21.14 1.11
CA VAL A 437 -8.43 -21.12 2.33
C VAL A 437 -9.25 -19.84 2.48
N ILE A 438 -9.04 -18.89 1.58
CA ILE A 438 -9.70 -17.59 1.54
C ILE A 438 -9.90 -17.14 0.09
N SER A 439 -10.80 -16.19 -0.14
CA SER A 439 -11.01 -15.56 -1.44
C SER A 439 -11.26 -14.06 -1.29
N HIS A 440 -11.06 -13.30 -2.37
CA HIS A 440 -10.99 -11.84 -2.35
C HIS A 440 -12.03 -11.16 -3.26
N ILE A 441 -12.65 -10.08 -2.79
CA ILE A 441 -13.56 -9.25 -3.58
C ILE A 441 -12.74 -8.17 -4.33
N TYR A 442 -12.17 -8.52 -5.48
CA TYR A 442 -11.29 -7.62 -6.25
C TYR A 442 -11.95 -6.35 -6.80
N VAL A 443 -13.23 -6.43 -7.17
CA VAL A 443 -13.90 -5.34 -7.88
C VAL A 443 -14.64 -4.47 -6.89
N ARG A 444 -14.09 -3.29 -6.59
CA ARG A 444 -14.72 -2.23 -5.78
C ARG A 444 -14.92 -0.95 -6.59
N ARG A 445 -15.71 -1.03 -7.67
CA ARG A 445 -16.02 0.11 -8.55
C ARG A 445 -16.75 1.20 -7.76
N HIS A 446 -16.42 2.45 -8.04
CA HIS A 446 -17.07 3.65 -7.46
C HIS A 446 -16.96 3.77 -5.94
N LYS A 447 -16.14 2.93 -5.29
CA LYS A 447 -15.87 3.03 -3.85
C LYS A 447 -14.71 3.99 -3.60
N PRO A 448 -14.77 4.76 -2.50
CA PRO A 448 -13.72 5.72 -2.14
C PRO A 448 -12.34 5.07 -2.10
N LYS A 449 -11.34 5.82 -2.56
CA LYS A 449 -9.92 5.44 -2.47
C LYS A 449 -9.17 6.49 -1.66
N PHE A 450 -8.18 6.06 -0.87
CA PHE A 450 -7.50 6.98 0.04
C PHE A 450 -6.79 8.13 -0.67
N TRP A 451 -6.27 7.91 -1.88
CA TRP A 451 -5.68 8.95 -2.71
C TRP A 451 -6.69 10.01 -3.17
N GLU A 452 -7.99 9.68 -3.29
CA GLU A 452 -9.03 10.67 -3.58
C GLU A 452 -9.19 11.63 -2.41
N THR A 453 -9.16 11.11 -1.17
CA THR A 453 -9.22 11.92 0.06
C THR A 453 -7.98 12.77 0.22
N PHE A 454 -6.80 12.19 0.00
CA PHE A 454 -5.54 12.95 -0.06
C PHE A 454 -5.63 14.10 -1.07
N ASN A 455 -6.11 13.83 -2.29
CA ASN A 455 -6.27 14.85 -3.32
C ASN A 455 -7.28 15.94 -2.94
N ARG A 456 -8.31 15.64 -2.15
CA ARG A 456 -9.24 16.67 -1.64
C ARG A 456 -8.57 17.57 -0.60
N LEU A 457 -7.71 17.01 0.26
CA LEU A 457 -7.02 17.75 1.31
C LEU A 457 -5.88 18.62 0.77
N TRP A 458 -5.11 18.09 -0.19
CA TRP A 458 -3.84 18.67 -0.63
C TRP A 458 -3.84 19.15 -2.09
N GLY A 459 -4.78 18.65 -2.90
CA GLY A 459 -4.70 18.70 -4.36
C GLY A 459 -5.29 19.95 -5.01
N GLY A 460 -4.71 21.12 -4.74
CA GLY A 460 -4.89 22.26 -5.65
C GLY A 460 -4.59 21.85 -7.09
N ALA A 461 -5.63 21.76 -7.94
CA ALA A 461 -5.64 21.52 -9.39
C ALA A 461 -4.80 20.37 -10.02
N GLY A 462 -4.06 19.53 -9.28
CA GLY A 462 -2.99 18.70 -9.91
C GLY A 462 -2.68 17.31 -9.34
N GLY A 463 -3.62 16.59 -8.71
CA GLY A 463 -3.39 15.18 -8.33
C GLY A 463 -2.22 14.97 -7.34
N GLY A 464 -2.22 15.74 -6.25
CA GLY A 464 -1.12 15.84 -5.29
C GLY A 464 -0.63 14.52 -4.70
N HIS A 465 -1.48 13.49 -4.62
CA HIS A 465 -1.07 12.16 -4.15
C HIS A 465 0.07 11.57 -4.99
N ASN A 466 0.01 11.74 -6.32
CA ASN A 466 1.04 11.19 -7.19
C ASN A 466 2.40 11.85 -6.90
N GLY A 467 2.43 13.16 -6.65
CA GLY A 467 3.68 13.87 -6.33
C GLY A 467 4.35 13.34 -5.06
N ILE A 468 3.60 13.23 -3.96
CA ILE A 468 4.15 12.72 -2.70
C ILE A 468 4.53 11.23 -2.79
N GLN A 469 3.70 10.40 -3.43
CA GLN A 469 3.98 8.98 -3.58
C GLN A 469 5.28 8.74 -4.36
N LEU A 470 5.53 9.52 -5.42
CA LEU A 470 6.78 9.44 -6.19
C LEU A 470 8.02 9.76 -5.35
N ARG A 471 7.90 10.54 -4.28
CA ARG A 471 9.00 10.74 -3.32
C ARG A 471 9.16 9.57 -2.38
N VAL A 472 8.06 9.13 -1.74
CA VAL A 472 8.14 8.07 -0.74
C VAL A 472 8.56 6.74 -1.36
N ILE A 473 8.18 6.46 -2.62
CA ILE A 473 8.61 5.25 -3.31
C ILE A 473 10.12 5.21 -3.55
N ASP A 474 10.82 6.35 -3.55
CA ASP A 474 12.28 6.38 -3.67
C ASP A 474 12.95 5.69 -2.49
N ARG A 475 12.31 5.67 -1.31
CA ARG A 475 12.77 4.88 -0.16
C ARG A 475 12.83 3.39 -0.48
N ILE A 476 11.80 2.86 -1.13
CA ILE A 476 11.72 1.46 -1.56
C ILE A 476 12.74 1.19 -2.67
N LYS A 477 12.77 2.05 -3.69
CA LYS A 477 13.68 1.92 -4.82
C LYS A 477 15.16 1.99 -4.38
N SER A 478 15.50 2.88 -3.46
CA SER A 478 16.85 2.98 -2.89
C SER A 478 17.23 1.69 -2.16
N SER A 479 16.32 1.15 -1.35
CA SER A 479 16.52 -0.12 -0.63
C SER A 479 16.69 -1.33 -1.56
N LEU A 480 16.08 -1.29 -2.76
CA LEU A 480 16.24 -2.32 -3.79
C LEU A 480 17.43 -2.07 -4.73
N GLY A 481 18.16 -0.96 -4.57
CA GLY A 481 19.34 -0.66 -5.39
C GLY A 481 19.05 -0.08 -6.78
N TYR A 482 17.91 0.58 -6.98
CA TYR A 482 17.64 1.35 -8.20
C TYR A 482 18.66 2.49 -8.36
N PRO A 483 19.34 2.61 -9.52
CA PRO A 483 20.39 3.62 -9.72
C PRO A 483 19.90 5.07 -9.58
N GLU A 484 18.68 5.36 -10.06
CA GLU A 484 18.11 6.72 -10.03
C GLU A 484 17.73 7.20 -8.61
N THR A 485 17.66 6.29 -7.65
CA THR A 485 17.39 6.57 -6.24
C THR A 485 18.59 6.23 -5.35
N SER A 486 19.79 6.29 -5.93
CA SER A 486 21.03 6.28 -5.15
C SER A 486 21.01 7.40 -4.11
N PRO A 487 21.66 7.24 -2.94
CA PRO A 487 21.55 8.19 -1.83
C PRO A 487 21.80 9.65 -2.20
N ASP A 488 22.73 9.91 -3.13
CA ASP A 488 23.08 11.25 -3.61
C ASP A 488 22.02 11.87 -4.54
N MET A 489 21.12 11.06 -5.11
CA MET A 489 20.09 11.51 -6.05
C MET A 489 18.72 11.75 -5.40
N VAL A 490 18.46 11.15 -4.24
CA VAL A 490 17.16 11.27 -3.56
C VAL A 490 17.00 12.66 -2.91
N HIS A 491 15.83 13.27 -3.09
CA HIS A 491 15.49 14.56 -2.50
C HIS A 491 14.02 14.64 -2.04
N PRO A 492 13.76 15.03 -0.77
CA PRO A 492 14.75 15.38 0.27
C PRO A 492 15.52 14.14 0.79
N LYS A 493 16.72 14.35 1.35
CA LYS A 493 17.58 13.25 1.86
C LYS A 493 16.93 12.47 3.00
N THR A 494 16.06 13.14 3.76
CA THR A 494 15.30 12.57 4.89
C THR A 494 14.40 11.39 4.47
N ILE A 495 14.09 11.23 3.18
CA ILE A 495 13.41 10.03 2.64
C ILE A 495 14.16 8.74 3.00
N LEU A 496 15.49 8.81 3.16
CA LEU A 496 16.36 7.66 3.45
C LEU A 496 16.71 7.54 4.93
N ASP A 497 16.18 8.39 5.82
CA ASP A 497 16.49 8.32 7.25
C ASP A 497 16.02 6.97 7.85
N TYR A 498 16.79 6.41 8.78
CA TYR A 498 16.45 5.20 9.53
C TYR A 498 16.27 3.91 8.70
N LEU A 499 16.85 3.83 7.50
CA LEU A 499 16.84 2.60 6.69
C LEU A 499 17.61 1.44 7.34
N ASP A 500 18.55 1.73 8.23
CA ASP A 500 19.25 0.74 9.05
C ASP A 500 18.34 0.06 10.09
N GLU A 501 17.25 0.72 10.49
CA GLU A 501 16.27 0.19 11.44
C GLU A 501 15.07 -0.49 10.76
N TYR A 502 14.61 0.05 9.62
CA TYR A 502 13.38 -0.38 8.95
C TYR A 502 13.58 -0.92 7.53
N GLY A 503 14.81 -0.94 7.01
CA GLY A 503 15.12 -1.38 5.66
C GLY A 503 15.31 -2.89 5.54
N MET A 504 16.34 -3.29 4.78
CA MET A 504 16.69 -4.69 4.53
C MET A 504 17.34 -5.35 5.74
N GLY A 505 17.16 -6.66 5.88
CA GLY A 505 17.88 -7.48 6.84
C GLY A 505 19.33 -7.76 6.41
N ASN A 506 20.07 -8.48 7.27
CA ASN A 506 21.50 -8.76 7.08
C ASN A 506 21.82 -10.26 6.93
N GLU A 507 20.81 -11.14 6.87
CA GLU A 507 20.99 -12.60 6.76
C GLU A 507 21.30 -13.04 5.33
N ARG A 508 20.73 -12.36 4.33
CA ARG A 508 20.93 -12.67 2.91
C ARG A 508 21.05 -11.37 2.10
N PRO A 509 21.93 -11.28 1.08
CA PRO A 509 22.02 -10.10 0.23
C PRO A 509 20.74 -9.84 -0.57
N VAL A 510 20.38 -8.57 -0.76
CA VAL A 510 19.23 -8.17 -1.58
C VAL A 510 19.48 -8.42 -3.07
N GLU A 511 20.72 -8.36 -3.51
CA GLU A 511 21.10 -8.65 -4.91
C GLU A 511 20.82 -10.10 -5.26
N THR A 512 21.07 -11.02 -4.33
CA THR A 512 20.74 -12.44 -4.48
C THR A 512 19.23 -12.67 -4.51
N TYR A 513 18.45 -11.88 -3.78
CA TYR A 513 16.99 -11.90 -3.87
C TYR A 513 16.51 -11.47 -5.25
N LEU A 514 17.00 -10.34 -5.75
CA LEU A 514 16.59 -9.79 -7.04
C LEU A 514 16.95 -10.75 -8.19
N ASP A 515 18.14 -11.34 -8.17
CA ASP A 515 18.52 -12.39 -9.12
C ASP A 515 17.58 -13.61 -9.01
N MET A 516 17.36 -14.14 -7.80
CA MET A 516 16.43 -15.26 -7.56
C MET A 516 15.02 -14.98 -8.07
N ALA A 517 14.55 -13.75 -7.89
CA ALA A 517 13.24 -13.27 -8.28
C ALA A 517 13.18 -12.83 -9.76
N GLY A 518 14.30 -12.94 -10.49
CA GLY A 518 14.36 -12.61 -11.91
C GLY A 518 14.14 -11.13 -12.18
N ILE A 519 14.65 -10.24 -11.33
CA ILE A 519 14.48 -8.79 -11.42
C ILE A 519 15.85 -8.12 -11.60
N ASP A 520 15.96 -7.29 -12.63
CA ASP A 520 17.05 -6.32 -12.79
C ASP A 520 16.49 -4.90 -12.71
N VAL A 521 16.69 -4.26 -11.56
CA VAL A 521 16.23 -2.89 -11.31
C VAL A 521 17.10 -1.84 -12.00
N ARG A 522 18.32 -2.19 -12.43
CA ARG A 522 19.24 -1.27 -13.12
C ARG A 522 18.86 -1.14 -14.58
N GLU A 523 18.64 -2.27 -15.24
CA GLU A 523 18.18 -2.35 -16.63
C GLU A 523 16.66 -2.27 -16.75
N LYS A 524 15.93 -2.25 -15.62
CA LYS A 524 14.47 -2.18 -15.55
C LYS A 524 13.81 -3.28 -16.35
N PHE A 525 14.23 -4.52 -16.09
CA PHE A 525 13.79 -5.70 -16.81
C PHE A 525 13.55 -6.89 -15.87
N THR A 526 12.75 -7.85 -16.30
CA THR A 526 12.46 -9.10 -15.57
C THR A 526 12.78 -10.33 -16.42
N TYR A 527 13.57 -11.26 -15.88
CA TYR A 527 14.03 -12.47 -16.56
C TYR A 527 13.04 -13.62 -16.46
N ARG A 528 13.17 -14.61 -17.37
CA ARG A 528 12.41 -15.88 -17.33
C ARG A 528 12.94 -16.91 -16.33
N GLN A 529 13.84 -16.54 -15.41
CA GLN A 529 14.36 -17.49 -14.41
C GLN A 529 13.24 -18.14 -13.57
N MET A 530 12.04 -17.55 -13.54
CA MET A 530 10.88 -18.08 -12.84
C MET A 530 10.38 -19.41 -13.42
N ASP A 531 10.59 -19.65 -14.73
CA ASP A 531 10.25 -20.90 -15.42
C ASP A 531 11.09 -22.09 -14.90
N ASP A 532 12.26 -21.82 -14.34
CA ASP A 532 13.22 -22.85 -13.93
C ASP A 532 12.92 -23.43 -12.56
N TRP A 533 12.29 -22.67 -11.67
CA TRP A 533 11.97 -23.12 -10.32
C TRP A 533 10.55 -22.76 -9.88
N CYS A 534 10.17 -21.48 -9.90
CA CYS A 534 8.92 -21.04 -9.30
C CYS A 534 7.71 -21.63 -10.00
N HIS A 535 7.67 -21.61 -11.33
CA HIS A 535 6.57 -22.21 -12.09
C HIS A 535 6.47 -23.72 -11.91
N LYS A 536 7.58 -24.37 -11.55
CA LYS A 536 7.65 -25.83 -11.35
C LYS A 536 7.49 -26.23 -9.88
N GLY A 537 7.42 -25.28 -8.95
CA GLY A 537 7.34 -25.55 -7.52
C GLY A 537 8.59 -26.20 -6.95
N LEU A 538 9.75 -25.87 -7.51
CA LEU A 538 11.04 -26.41 -7.09
C LEU A 538 11.70 -25.48 -6.06
N VAL A 539 12.70 -26.00 -5.36
CA VAL A 539 13.54 -25.22 -4.45
C VAL A 539 14.35 -24.20 -5.26
N PRO A 540 14.43 -22.92 -4.84
CA PRO A 540 15.20 -21.90 -5.55
C PRO A 540 16.67 -22.28 -5.71
N PRO A 541 17.32 -21.93 -6.83
CA PRO A 541 18.74 -22.22 -7.07
C PRO A 541 19.69 -21.75 -5.95
N GLN A 542 19.34 -20.66 -5.27
CA GLN A 542 20.14 -19.97 -4.27
C GLN A 542 20.35 -20.78 -2.97
N TYR A 543 19.62 -21.90 -2.79
CA TYR A 543 19.84 -22.81 -1.66
C TYR A 543 21.05 -23.75 -1.86
N GLY A 544 21.71 -23.71 -3.02
CA GLY A 544 22.99 -24.39 -3.25
C GLY A 544 22.96 -25.88 -2.89
N GLU A 545 23.87 -26.31 -2.02
CA GLU A 545 24.01 -27.71 -1.60
C GLU A 545 22.76 -28.25 -0.87
N ARG A 546 22.01 -27.39 -0.17
CA ARG A 546 20.76 -27.78 0.51
C ARG A 546 19.60 -27.97 -0.46
N ARG A 547 19.75 -27.58 -1.73
CA ARG A 547 18.68 -27.64 -2.71
C ARG A 547 18.21 -29.08 -2.94
N GLU A 548 19.13 -30.02 -3.08
CA GLU A 548 18.80 -31.43 -3.32
C GLU A 548 18.08 -32.05 -2.11
N GLU A 549 18.58 -31.79 -0.90
CA GLU A 549 17.96 -32.22 0.36
C GLU A 549 16.51 -31.73 0.47
N LEU A 550 16.29 -30.41 0.29
CA LEU A 550 14.96 -29.81 0.33
C LEU A 550 14.07 -30.31 -0.82
N GLN A 551 14.64 -30.53 -1.99
CA GLN A 551 13.88 -31.00 -3.15
C GLN A 551 13.36 -32.43 -2.94
N ASN A 552 14.13 -33.29 -2.27
CA ASN A 552 13.74 -34.67 -1.96
C ASN A 552 12.50 -34.74 -1.04
N LEU A 553 12.23 -33.71 -0.23
CA LEU A 553 11.03 -33.65 0.63
C LEU A 553 9.74 -33.62 -0.20
N TYR A 554 9.80 -33.09 -1.42
CA TYR A 554 8.63 -32.96 -2.29
C TYR A 554 8.30 -34.22 -3.08
N GLY A 555 9.13 -35.27 -2.97
CA GLY A 555 9.03 -36.47 -3.79
C GLY A 555 9.52 -36.26 -5.23
N PRO A 556 9.52 -37.33 -6.04
CA PRO A 556 9.96 -37.32 -7.43
C PRO A 556 9.06 -36.50 -8.37
#